data_AF-X0Y2Z3-F1
#
_entry.id   AF-X0Y2Z3-F1
#
_cell.length_a   1.000
_cell.length_b   1.000
_cell.length_c   1.000
_cell.angle_alpha   90.00
_cell.angle_beta   90.00
_cell.angle_gamma   90.00
#
_symmetry.space_group_name_H-M   'P 1'
#
loop_
_entity.id
_entity.type
_entity.pdbx_description
1 polymer ?
#
loop_
_entity_poly.entity_id
_entity_poly.type
_entity_poly.pdbx_seq_one_letter_code
_entity_poly.pdbx_strand_id
1 'polypeptide(L)'
;MNVRAHMSMLFHLDKCIGCHTCSVACKNLWTDRKGAEYMWWNNVETRPGTGYPTLWENQKHYNGGWERKNGGLNLRLHSKLKGLLNIFYNPSLPYLDDYYEPFTFRYQ
;
A
#
# COMPACT_ATOMS: atom_id res chain seq x y z
N MET A 1 31.52 11.88 3.12
CA MET A 1 31.22 10.55 3.69
C MET A 1 30.17 10.74 4.78
N ASN A 2 28.97 10.18 4.62
CA ASN A 2 27.89 10.28 5.61
C ASN A 2 27.39 8.88 5.93
N VAL A 3 27.92 8.27 6.99
CA VAL A 3 27.60 6.90 7.37
C VAL A 3 26.27 6.88 8.12
N ARG A 4 25.35 6.02 7.70
CA ARG A 4 24.03 5.82 8.31
C ARG A 4 23.77 4.34 8.50
N ALA A 5 22.97 4.00 9.51
CA ALA A 5 22.49 2.64 9.76
C ALA A 5 20.98 2.55 9.46
N HIS A 6 20.54 1.40 8.94
CA HIS A 6 19.15 1.10 8.63
C HIS A 6 18.86 -0.38 8.90
N MET A 7 17.71 -0.70 9.49
CA MET A 7 17.28 -2.10 9.69
C MET A 7 16.58 -2.59 8.43
N SER A 8 17.06 -3.69 7.85
CA SER A 8 16.50 -4.28 6.63
C SER A 8 15.87 -5.62 6.90
N MET A 9 14.97 -6.04 6.00
CA MET A 9 14.27 -7.32 6.08
C MET A 9 14.44 -8.08 4.76
N LEU A 10 14.43 -9.42 4.85
CA LEU A 10 14.48 -10.32 3.70
C LEU A 10 13.37 -11.36 3.83
N PHE A 11 12.67 -11.63 2.73
CA PHE A 11 11.68 -12.70 2.62
C PHE A 11 12.19 -13.80 1.70
N HIS A 12 12.30 -15.02 2.22
CA HIS A 12 12.69 -16.19 1.42
C HIS A 12 11.43 -16.79 0.77
N LEU A 13 11.11 -16.37 -0.46
CA LEU A 13 9.85 -16.72 -1.11
C LEU A 13 9.67 -18.23 -1.34
N ASP A 14 10.75 -18.98 -1.53
CA ASP A 14 10.72 -20.45 -1.64
C ASP A 14 10.29 -21.16 -0.33
N LYS A 15 10.44 -20.48 0.82
CA LYS A 15 9.95 -20.98 2.12
C LYS A 15 8.62 -20.36 2.52
N CYS A 16 8.07 -19.46 1.71
CA CYS A 16 6.78 -18.86 1.98
C CYS A 16 5.68 -19.88 1.68
N ILE A 17 4.83 -20.13 2.67
CA ILE A 17 3.70 -21.06 2.54
C ILE A 17 2.34 -20.35 2.43
N GLY A 18 2.35 -19.02 2.32
CA GLY A 18 1.11 -18.24 2.14
C GLY A 18 0.11 -18.37 3.29
N CYS A 19 0.56 -18.56 4.54
CA CYS A 19 -0.34 -18.86 5.67
C CYS A 19 -1.03 -17.65 6.31
N HIS A 20 -0.72 -16.42 5.90
CA HIS A 20 -1.25 -15.16 6.45
C HIS A 20 -1.03 -14.92 7.97
N THR A 21 -0.22 -15.73 8.66
CA THR A 21 0.06 -15.55 10.10
C THR A 21 0.65 -14.17 10.41
N CYS A 22 1.57 -13.69 9.57
CA CYS A 22 2.16 -12.36 9.70
C CYS A 22 1.13 -11.23 9.58
N SER A 23 0.12 -11.41 8.72
CA SER A 23 -0.98 -10.45 8.54
C SER A 23 -1.86 -10.36 9.77
N VAL A 24 -2.27 -11.50 10.33
CA VAL A 24 -3.11 -11.53 11.54
C VAL A 24 -2.37 -10.97 12.75
N ALA A 25 -1.09 -11.31 12.93
CA ALA A 25 -0.27 -10.77 14.01
C ALA A 25 -0.17 -9.24 13.93
N CYS A 26 0.06 -8.69 12.74
CA CYS A 26 0.10 -7.25 12.52
C CYS A 26 -1.27 -6.59 12.77
N LYS A 27 -2.35 -7.19 12.25
CA LYS A 27 -3.73 -6.71 12.40
C LYS A 27 -4.13 -6.57 13.87
N ASN A 28 -3.96 -7.64 14.64
CA ASN A 28 -4.36 -7.67 16.05
C ASN A 28 -3.58 -6.69 16.91
N LEU A 29 -2.31 -6.45 16.58
CA LEU A 29 -1.46 -5.56 17.38
C LEU A 29 -1.65 -4.08 17.03
N TRP A 30 -1.96 -3.76 15.76
CA TRP A 30 -1.84 -2.38 15.26
C TRP A 30 -3.09 -1.81 14.59
N THR A 31 -3.91 -2.61 13.91
CA THR A 31 -4.99 -2.12 13.04
C THR A 31 -6.36 -2.75 13.35
N ASP A 32 -6.64 -3.05 14.62
CA ASP A 32 -7.92 -3.54 15.13
C ASP A 32 -8.94 -2.42 15.44
N ARG A 33 -8.47 -1.17 15.46
CA ARG A 33 -9.24 0.03 15.76
C ARG A 33 -10.17 0.47 14.63
N LYS A 34 -11.24 1.18 15.01
CA LYS A 34 -12.20 1.76 14.07
C LYS A 34 -11.56 2.76 13.09
N GLY A 35 -11.93 2.64 11.82
CA GLY A 35 -11.38 3.37 10.67
C GLY A 35 -10.16 2.69 10.00
N ALA A 36 -9.59 1.64 10.59
CA ALA A 36 -8.44 0.90 10.07
C ALA A 36 -8.72 -0.60 9.88
N GLU A 37 -9.99 -1.02 10.01
CA GLU A 37 -10.40 -2.41 9.92
C GLU A 37 -10.04 -3.00 8.56
N TYR A 38 -10.23 -2.21 7.49
CA TYR A 38 -9.87 -2.61 6.14
C TYR A 38 -8.36 -2.63 5.90
N MET A 39 -7.54 -1.98 6.74
CA MET A 39 -6.10 -1.76 6.49
C MET A 39 -5.24 -2.95 6.91
N TRP A 40 -4.57 -3.58 5.95
CA TRP A 40 -3.58 -4.64 6.21
C TRP A 40 -2.17 -4.12 5.94
N TRP A 41 -1.50 -3.59 6.96
CA TRP A 41 -0.12 -3.06 6.81
C TRP A 41 0.86 -4.12 6.33
N ASN A 42 0.66 -5.37 6.77
CA ASN A 42 1.34 -6.53 6.24
C ASN A 42 0.29 -7.47 5.63
N ASN A 43 0.22 -7.54 4.30
CA ASN A 43 -0.65 -8.46 3.56
C ASN A 43 0.19 -9.51 2.81
N VAL A 44 -0.46 -10.61 2.44
CA VAL A 44 0.11 -11.68 1.62
C VAL A 44 -0.76 -11.79 0.36
N GLU A 45 -0.13 -11.81 -0.82
CA GLU A 45 -0.82 -11.88 -2.11
C GLU A 45 -0.38 -13.14 -2.87
N THR A 46 -1.35 -13.87 -3.40
CA THR A 46 -1.09 -15.00 -4.30
C THR A 46 -0.84 -14.49 -5.72
N ARG A 47 0.16 -15.06 -6.40
CA ARG A 47 0.45 -14.76 -7.81
C ARG A 47 0.17 -15.97 -8.71
N PRO A 48 -0.43 -15.78 -9.90
CA PRO A 48 -0.87 -14.51 -10.50
C PRO A 48 -2.12 -13.92 -9.80
N GLY A 49 -2.19 -12.58 -9.69
CA GLY A 49 -3.25 -11.86 -9.00
C GLY A 49 -3.08 -10.33 -9.07
N THR A 50 -4.13 -9.58 -8.75
CA THR A 50 -4.19 -8.10 -8.83
C THR A 50 -3.75 -7.39 -7.54
N GLY A 51 -3.61 -8.12 -6.44
CA GLY A 51 -3.11 -7.61 -5.16
C GLY A 51 -4.12 -6.78 -4.36
N TYR A 52 -3.63 -6.12 -3.32
CA TYR A 52 -4.39 -5.28 -2.39
C TYR A 52 -3.66 -3.94 -2.16
N PRO A 53 -4.26 -2.78 -2.51
CA PRO A 53 -5.51 -2.61 -3.24
C PRO A 53 -5.43 -3.18 -4.67
N THR A 54 -6.58 -3.38 -5.29
CA THR A 54 -6.69 -3.97 -6.62
C THR A 54 -5.85 -3.21 -7.64
N LEU A 55 -4.99 -3.91 -8.38
CA LEU A 55 -4.09 -3.36 -9.40
C LEU A 55 -3.08 -2.32 -8.88
N TRP A 56 -2.66 -2.42 -7.61
CA TRP A 56 -1.71 -1.46 -7.01
C TRP A 56 -0.39 -1.31 -7.79
N GLU A 57 0.03 -2.34 -8.55
CA GLU A 57 1.23 -2.31 -9.40
C GLU A 57 1.07 -1.39 -10.62
N ASN A 58 -0.16 -1.06 -11.03
CA ASN A 58 -0.44 -0.22 -12.19
C ASN A 58 -0.20 1.26 -11.89
N GLN A 59 1.05 1.69 -12.03
CA GLN A 59 1.44 3.09 -11.80
C GLN A 59 0.97 4.07 -12.89
N LYS A 60 0.32 3.60 -13.98
CA LYS A 60 -0.39 4.49 -14.90
C LYS A 60 -1.73 4.94 -14.33
N HIS A 61 -2.29 4.16 -13.40
CA HIS A 61 -3.53 4.48 -12.70
C HIS A 61 -3.25 5.20 -11.39
N TYR A 62 -2.44 4.61 -10.49
CA TYR A 62 -2.19 5.16 -9.14
C TYR A 62 -1.09 6.24 -9.08
N ASN A 63 -0.29 6.40 -10.13
CA ASN A 63 0.78 7.41 -10.20
C ASN A 63 1.76 7.39 -9.01
N GLY A 64 2.03 6.22 -8.42
CA GLY A 64 3.00 6.05 -7.35
C GLY A 64 4.45 6.10 -7.82
N GLY A 65 5.35 6.44 -6.91
CA GLY A 65 6.80 6.42 -7.13
C GLY A 65 7.37 7.61 -7.91
N TRP A 66 8.54 7.40 -8.50
CA TRP A 66 9.35 8.42 -9.18
C TRP A 66 9.50 8.10 -10.67
N GLU A 67 9.64 9.16 -11.47
CA GLU A 67 10.01 9.09 -12.88
C GLU A 67 11.25 9.94 -13.13
N ARG A 68 12.07 9.51 -14.09
CA ARG A 68 13.24 10.28 -14.52
C ARG A 68 12.85 11.17 -15.69
N LYS A 69 12.95 12.49 -15.52
CA LYS A 69 12.72 13.49 -16.58
C LYS A 69 13.82 14.54 -16.55
N ASN A 70 14.34 14.92 -17.73
CA ASN A 70 15.36 15.96 -17.89
C ASN A 70 16.60 15.75 -17.00
N GLY A 71 17.03 14.50 -16.83
CA GLY A 71 18.17 14.14 -15.97
C GLY A 71 17.88 14.14 -14.46
N GLY A 72 16.72 14.64 -14.02
CA GLY A 72 16.29 14.66 -12.62
C GLY A 72 15.21 13.64 -12.27
N LEU A 73 14.99 13.44 -10.97
CA LEU A 73 13.88 12.63 -10.44
C LEU A 73 12.68 13.53 -10.14
N ASN A 74 11.52 13.16 -10.68
CA ASN A 74 10.25 13.82 -10.43
C ASN A 74 9.25 12.83 -9.86
N LEU A 75 8.40 13.27 -8.93
CA LEU A 75 7.30 12.44 -8.43
C LEU A 75 6.28 12.22 -9.54
N ARG A 76 5.86 10.97 -9.74
CA ARG A 76 4.85 10.63 -10.75
C ARG A 76 3.47 11.23 -10.43
N LEU A 77 3.14 11.33 -9.15
CA LEU A 77 1.87 11.86 -8.68
C LEU A 77 1.68 13.35 -9.07
N HIS A 78 2.57 14.22 -8.61
CA HIS A 78 2.50 15.65 -8.89
C HIS A 78 3.81 16.40 -8.62
N SER A 79 3.97 17.56 -9.26
CA SER A 79 4.93 18.59 -8.84
C SER A 79 4.44 19.30 -7.58
N LYS A 80 5.28 20.15 -6.94
CA LYS A 80 4.87 20.90 -5.73
C LYS A 80 3.62 21.77 -5.96
N LEU A 81 3.55 22.48 -7.08
CA LEU A 81 2.40 23.34 -7.42
C LEU A 81 1.14 22.52 -7.71
N LYS A 82 1.26 21.45 -8.52
CA LYS A 82 0.13 20.57 -8.82
C LYS A 82 -0.39 19.87 -7.55
N GLY A 83 0.50 19.53 -6.62
CA GLY A 83 0.12 18.99 -5.32
C GLY A 83 -0.74 19.96 -4.52
N LEU A 84 -0.37 21.25 -4.48
CA LEU A 84 -1.16 22.29 -3.81
C LEU A 84 -2.56 22.43 -4.40
N LEU A 85 -2.68 22.40 -5.73
CA LEU A 85 -3.99 22.48 -6.42
C LEU A 85 -4.86 21.23 -6.18
N ASN A 86 -4.25 20.08 -5.93
CA ASN A 86 -4.93 18.80 -5.71
C ASN A 86 -5.19 18.48 -4.23
N ILE A 87 -4.97 19.41 -3.29
CA ILE A 87 -5.17 19.15 -1.84
C ILE A 87 -6.61 18.75 -1.52
N PHE A 88 -7.59 19.42 -2.13
CA PHE A 88 -9.01 19.19 -1.83
C PHE A 88 -9.55 17.92 -2.49
N TYR A 89 -8.88 17.43 -3.52
CA TYR A 89 -9.26 16.21 -4.21
C TYR A 89 -8.04 15.61 -4.93
N ASN A 90 -7.60 14.44 -4.46
CA ASN A 90 -6.52 13.71 -5.10
C ASN A 90 -7.12 12.69 -6.11
N PRO A 91 -6.98 12.90 -7.43
CA PRO A 91 -7.59 12.04 -8.44
C PRO A 91 -6.96 10.64 -8.56
N SER A 92 -5.79 10.42 -7.93
CA SER A 92 -5.10 9.12 -7.95
C SER A 92 -5.16 8.40 -6.60
N LEU A 93 -5.99 8.89 -5.67
CA LEU A 93 -6.22 8.24 -4.39
C LEU A 93 -7.08 6.98 -4.61
N PRO A 94 -6.63 5.78 -4.14
CA PRO A 94 -7.48 4.60 -4.13
C PRO A 94 -8.70 4.81 -3.24
N TYR A 95 -9.86 4.35 -3.72
CA TYR A 95 -11.12 4.35 -2.97
C TYR A 95 -11.24 3.12 -2.08
N LEU A 96 -12.22 3.12 -1.16
CA LEU A 96 -12.46 1.96 -0.29
C LEU A 96 -12.79 0.69 -1.09
N ASP A 97 -13.49 0.84 -2.22
CA ASP A 97 -13.84 -0.26 -3.12
C ASP A 97 -12.63 -0.88 -3.82
N ASP A 98 -11.52 -0.15 -3.96
CA ASP A 98 -10.27 -0.71 -4.48
C ASP A 98 -9.63 -1.67 -3.47
N TYR A 99 -9.97 -1.53 -2.18
CA TYR A 99 -9.60 -2.45 -1.10
C TYR A 99 -10.73 -3.48 -0.90
N TYR A 100 -11.64 -3.19 0.02
CA TYR A 100 -12.89 -3.89 0.29
C TYR A 100 -13.69 -3.09 1.34
N GLU A 101 -15.01 -3.22 1.33
CA GLU A 101 -15.87 -2.72 2.41
C GLU A 101 -15.74 -3.65 3.63
N PRO A 102 -15.24 -3.16 4.78
CA PRO A 102 -15.09 -4.00 5.97
C PRO A 102 -16.46 -4.38 6.53
N PHE A 103 -16.69 -5.68 6.75
CA PHE A 103 -17.97 -6.22 7.18
C PHE A 103 -17.89 -6.94 8.53
N THR A 104 -19.05 -7.17 9.14
CA THR A 104 -19.22 -7.97 10.35
C THR A 104 -20.55 -8.71 10.30
N PHE A 105 -20.75 -9.65 11.23
CA PHE A 105 -21.97 -10.46 11.31
C PHE A 105 -22.76 -10.12 12.57
N ARG A 106 -24.09 -10.29 12.49
CA ARG A 106 -24.95 -10.32 13.66
C ARG A 106 -24.93 -11.72 14.26
N TYR A 107 -24.11 -11.91 15.29
CA TYR A 107 -23.96 -13.22 15.95
C TYR A 107 -25.10 -13.55 16.94
N GLN A 108 -25.81 -12.54 17.43
CA GLN A 108 -26.90 -12.64 18.40
C GLN A 108 -28.29 -12.67 17.76
#